data_AF-A0A3L7NPE2-F1
#
_entry.id   AF-A0A3L7NPE2-F1
#
_cell.length_a   1.000
_cell.length_b   1.000
_cell.length_c   1.000
_cell.angle_alpha   90.00
_cell.angle_beta   90.00
_cell.angle_gamma   90.00
#
_symmetry.space_group_name_H-M   'P 1'
#
loop_
_entity.id
_entity.type
_entity.pdbx_description
1 polymer ?
#
loop_
_entity_poly.entity_id
_entity_poly.type
_entity_poly.pdbx_seq_one_letter_code
_entity_poly.pdbx_strand_id
1 'polypeptide(L)' 'MPRCPVCSHSIDLSTVATPPFCSERCRVIDLGRWLDGAYSVPVVGRGDDDEGDGEGGISPQRSQGDGEDE' A
#
# COMPACT_ATOMS: atom_id res chain seq x y z
N MET A 1 -12.23 -17.19 0.87
CA MET A 1 -10.95 -17.62 1.45
C MET A 1 -10.05 -16.39 1.58
N PRO A 2 -9.59 -16.03 2.78
CA PRO A 2 -8.69 -14.90 2.96
C PRO A 2 -7.37 -15.14 2.24
N ARG A 3 -6.70 -14.07 1.84
CA ARG A 3 -5.41 -14.11 1.13
C ARG A 3 -4.34 -13.38 1.91
N CYS A 4 -3.12 -13.90 1.86
CA CYS A 4 -1.95 -13.27 2.45
C CYS A 4 -1.71 -11.90 1.77
N PRO A 5 -1.63 -10.79 2.52
CA PRO A 5 -1.41 -9.46 1.93
C PRO A 5 -0.01 -9.30 1.31
N VAL A 6 0.93 -10.18 1.66
CA VAL A 6 2.32 -10.12 1.18
C VAL A 6 2.53 -10.88 -0.12
N CYS A 7 1.92 -12.06 -0.28
CA CYS A 7 2.18 -12.97 -1.40
C CYS A 7 0.91 -13.49 -2.11
N SER A 8 -0.29 -13.07 -1.68
CA SER A 8 -1.58 -13.47 -2.24
C SER A 8 -1.96 -14.95 -2.12
N HIS A 9 -1.18 -15.76 -1.40
CA HIS A 9 -1.52 -17.16 -1.15
C HIS A 9 -2.82 -17.28 -0.35
N SER A 10 -3.65 -18.28 -0.65
CA SER A 10 -4.87 -18.56 0.10
C SER A 10 -4.55 -19.04 1.51
N ILE A 11 -5.28 -18.55 2.50
CA ILE A 11 -5.09 -18.88 3.91
C ILE A 11 -6.34 -19.55 4.46
N ASP A 12 -6.13 -20.64 5.20
CA ASP A 12 -7.12 -21.19 6.11
C ASP A 12 -6.89 -20.62 7.52
N LEU A 13 -7.83 -19.78 7.98
CA LEU A 13 -7.72 -19.13 9.30
C LEU A 13 -7.86 -20.09 10.48
N SER A 14 -8.39 -21.29 10.26
CA SER A 14 -8.56 -22.29 11.33
C SER A 14 -7.26 -23.01 11.70
N THR A 15 -6.28 -23.01 10.79
CA THR A 15 -5.05 -23.80 10.92
C THR A 15 -3.77 -22.96 10.94
N VAL A 16 -3.80 -21.74 10.38
CA VAL A 16 -2.61 -20.90 10.29
C VAL A 16 -2.23 -20.30 11.66
N ALA A 17 -0.95 -20.36 12.03
CA ALA A 17 -0.46 -19.80 13.29
C ALA A 17 -0.26 -18.26 13.24
N THR A 18 -0.18 -17.69 12.03
CA THR A 18 0.20 -16.28 11.79
C THR A 18 -0.85 -15.47 11.02
N PRO A 19 -2.15 -15.52 11.34
CA PRO A 19 -3.15 -14.74 10.58
C PRO A 19 -2.85 -13.22 10.70
N PRO A 20 -2.99 -12.42 9.63
CA PRO A 20 -3.53 -12.74 8.30
C PRO A 20 -2.47 -13.17 7.26
N PHE A 21 -1.32 -13.68 7.69
CA PHE A 21 -0.22 -14.11 6.81
C PHE A 21 -0.16 -15.63 6.66
N CYS A 22 0.31 -16.11 5.51
CA CYS A 22 0.45 -17.55 5.27
C CYS A 22 1.66 -18.19 5.98
N SER A 23 2.60 -17.40 6.49
CA SER A 23 3.81 -17.88 7.18
C SER A 23 4.51 -16.78 7.99
N GLU A 24 5.38 -17.21 8.90
CA GLU A 24 6.28 -16.32 9.66
C GLU A 24 7.12 -15.42 8.76
N ARG A 25 7.62 -15.96 7.63
CA ARG A 25 8.38 -15.18 6.65
C ARG A 25 7.57 -14.00 6.11
N CYS A 26 6.28 -14.20 5.80
CA CYS A 26 5.43 -13.12 5.30
C CYS A 26 5.17 -12.07 6.38
N ARG A 27 4.97 -12.49 7.64
CA ARG A 27 4.83 -11.58 8.79
C ARG A 27 6.04 -10.66 8.94
N VAL A 28 7.25 -11.21 8.85
CA VAL A 28 8.50 -10.44 8.97
C VAL A 28 8.71 -9.50 7.77
N ILE A 29 8.37 -9.94 6.55
CA ILE A 29 8.45 -9.07 5.36
C ILE A 29 7.50 -7.87 5.50
N ASP A 30 6.27 -8.11 5.96
CA ASP A 30 5.31 -7.04 6.17
C ASP A 30 5.83 -6.03 7.20
N LEU A 31 6.37 -6.52 8.33
CA LEU A 31 7.01 -5.68 9.34
C LEU A 31 8.16 -4.85 8.74
N GLY A 32 8.99 -5.43 7.87
CA GLY A 32 10.03 -4.69 7.15
C GLY A 32 9.44 -3.53 6.34
N ARG A 33 8.38 -3.77 5.57
CA ARG A 33 7.69 -2.72 4.80
C ARG A 33 7.13 -1.60 5.68
N TRP A 34 6.65 -1.92 6.88
CA TRP A 34 6.23 -0.92 7.86
C TRP A 34 7.40 -0.07 8.35
N LEU A 35 8.50 -0.70 8.72
CA LEU A 35 9.71 0.01 9.20
C LEU A 35 10.36 0.86 8.09
N ASP A 36 10.26 0.41 6.84
CA ASP A 36 10.76 1.13 5.67
C ASP A 36 9.83 2.29 5.23
N GLY A 37 8.69 2.48 5.90
CA GLY A 37 7.73 3.54 5.56
C GLY A 37 6.96 3.30 4.26
N ALA A 38 6.87 2.04 3.78
CA ALA A 38 6.15 1.71 2.55
C ALA A 38 4.62 1.85 2.68
N TYR A 39 4.10 1.94 3.91
CA TYR A 39 2.69 2.19 4.19
C TYR A 39 2.49 3.66 4.59
N SER A 40 1.77 4.41 3.76
CA SER A 40 1.37 5.79 4.03
C SER A 40 -0.14 5.97 3.87
N VAL A 41 -0.71 6.85 4.67
CA VAL A 41 -2.12 7.25 4.55
C VAL A 41 -2.13 8.60 3.83
N PRO A 42 -2.79 8.72 2.66
CA PRO A 42 -2.85 9.99 1.95
C PRO A 42 -3.64 11.00 2.77
N VAL A 43 -3.12 12.23 2.84
CA VAL A 43 -3.89 13.36 3.38
C VAL A 43 -4.91 13.76 2.33
N VAL A 44 -6.17 13.42 2.57
CA VAL A 44 -7.27 14.05 1.84
C VAL A 44 -7.46 15.44 2.44
N GLY A 45 -7.09 16.47 1.68
CA GLY A 45 -7.26 17.86 2.10
C GLY A 45 -8.70 18.07 2.56
N ARG A 46 -8.87 18.31 3.87
CA ARG A 46 -10.12 18.86 4.37
C ARG A 46 -10.14 20.29 3.83
N GLY A 47 -11.10 20.59 2.97
CA GLY A 47 -11.18 21.88 2.29
C GLY A 47 -11.00 23.04 3.28
N ASP A 48 -10.10 23.94 2.89
CA ASP A 48 -9.72 25.23 3.45
C ASP A 48 -9.21 25.30 4.90
N ASP A 49 -8.11 26.07 5.02
CA ASP A 49 -7.53 26.69 6.23
C ASP A 49 -6.67 25.81 7.16
N ASP A 50 -5.42 25.52 6.76
CA ASP A 50 -4.25 25.73 7.63
C ASP A 50 -2.96 25.72 6.77
N GLU A 51 -2.39 26.89 6.57
CA GLU A 51 -1.08 27.07 5.93
C GLU A 51 0.01 26.57 6.88
N GLY A 52 0.47 25.34 6.67
CA GLY A 52 1.51 24.67 7.44
C GLY A 52 2.44 23.87 6.54
N ASP A 53 3.59 24.48 6.28
CA ASP A 53 4.81 23.98 5.63
C ASP A 53 5.04 22.45 5.74
N GLY A 54 5.25 21.79 4.60
CA GLY A 54 5.39 20.32 4.52
C GLY A 54 5.66 19.81 3.11
N GLU A 55 6.69 20.35 2.48
CA GLU A 55 7.35 19.81 1.29
C GLU A 55 7.52 18.28 1.29
N GLY A 56 6.96 17.59 0.28
CA GLY A 56 7.12 16.14 0.19
C GLY A 56 6.43 15.43 -0.99
N GLY A 57 6.98 15.58 -2.20
CA GLY A 57 7.01 14.47 -3.17
C GLY A 57 5.92 14.43 -4.25
N ILE A 58 6.18 15.16 -5.33
CA ILE A 58 5.54 15.05 -6.64
C ILE A 58 5.77 13.63 -7.19
N SER A 59 4.71 12.90 -7.55
CA SER A 59 4.82 11.80 -8.52
C SER A 59 4.30 12.25 -9.89
N PRO A 60 5.13 12.24 -10.95
CA PRO A 60 4.71 12.68 -12.27
C PRO A 60 3.70 11.68 -12.84
N GLN A 61 2.55 12.18 -13.27
CA GLN A 61 1.60 11.35 -14.00
C GLN A 61 2.22 10.95 -15.34
N ARG A 62 2.48 9.65 -15.50
CA ARG A 62 2.91 9.05 -16.77
C ARG A 62 1.89 9.41 -17.85
N SER A 63 2.36 10.13 -18.86
CA SER A 63 1.64 10.36 -20.11
C SER A 63 1.68 9.11 -20.99
N GLN A 64 0.50 8.60 -21.35
CA GLN A 64 0.22 7.67 -22.45
C GLN A 64 -1.31 7.47 -22.45
N GLY A 65 -2.12 7.78 -23.45
CA GLY A 65 -1.93 8.25 -24.82
C GLY A 65 -3.15 7.78 -25.62
N ASP A 66 -3.87 8.69 -26.27
CA ASP A 66 -4.91 8.44 -27.29
C ASP A 66 -4.81 9.66 -28.22
N GLY A 67 -4.41 9.58 -29.49
CA GLY A 67 -4.99 8.77 -30.55
C GLY A 67 -5.81 9.70 -31.44
N GLU A 68 -5.13 10.56 -32.22
CA GLU A 68 -5.79 11.49 -33.16
C GLU A 68 -6.05 10.77 -34.49
N ASP A 69 -7.32 10.73 -34.86
CA ASP A 69 -7.96 10.11 -36.02
C ASP A 69 -7.70 10.94 -37.29
N GLU A 70 -7.36 10.31 -38.42
CA GLU A 70 -7.40 10.91 -39.76
C GLU A 70 -7.90 9.90 -40.81
#